data_AF-A0A2N1UFP1-F1
#
_entry.id   AF-A0A2N1UFP1-F1
#
_cell.length_a   1.000
_cell.length_b   1.000
_cell.length_c   1.000
_cell.angle_alpha   90.00
_cell.angle_beta   90.00
_cell.angle_gamma   90.00
#
_symmetry.space_group_name_H-M   'P 1'
#
loop_
_entity.id
_entity.type
_entity.pdbx_description
1 polymer ?
#
loop_
_entity_poly.entity_id
_entity_poly.type
_entity_poly.pdbx_seq_one_letter_code
_entity_poly.pdbx_strand_id
1 'polypeptide(L)'
;MRKLTYILAAAVLLGGLTGCQQEQKENAGKIDAQTGLRLSCVVEFLRSDGSRYLTEQKCEVSANPKAIKLTAKEPFGEIAWSVKNGAYSVQKPLPSKVFDKDLYSLMMDKDIAAGLLELYLAGLREPASKAGKEILKFQGQVYEPAAKIGRVNLYRNQRSGKLDLVTSGSDKLYLISGFNYQKTKGQKGFYPSKIDIYSYRSDFDKELLAQMSCFLE
;
A
#
# COMPACT_ATOMS: atom_id res chain seq x y z
N MET A 1 1.81 -12.54 -72.74
CA MET A 1 3.14 -12.71 -72.14
C MET A 1 3.34 -11.68 -71.04
N ARG A 2 3.80 -12.17 -69.88
CA ARG A 2 4.27 -11.51 -68.64
C ARG A 2 4.64 -10.01 -68.66
N LYS A 3 4.26 -9.32 -67.57
CA LYS A 3 5.04 -8.47 -66.62
C LYS A 3 4.16 -7.29 -66.17
N LEU A 4 3.64 -7.19 -64.94
CA LEU A 4 4.28 -7.03 -63.62
C LEU A 4 5.07 -5.72 -63.48
N THR A 5 4.41 -4.64 -63.04
CA THR A 5 5.06 -3.56 -62.30
C THR A 5 4.12 -2.90 -61.31
N TYR A 6 4.54 -2.94 -60.06
CA TYR A 6 3.95 -2.36 -58.87
C TYR A 6 3.98 -0.82 -58.93
N ILE A 7 2.88 -0.16 -58.55
CA ILE A 7 2.94 1.18 -57.97
C ILE A 7 2.35 1.06 -56.56
N LEU A 8 3.28 1.11 -55.61
CA LEU A 8 3.04 1.17 -54.17
C LEU A 8 2.07 2.31 -53.84
N ALA A 9 0.96 1.96 -53.20
CA ALA A 9 0.11 2.89 -52.48
C ALA A 9 0.85 3.36 -51.22
N ALA A 10 1.57 4.48 -51.33
CA ALA A 10 2.07 5.25 -50.20
C ALA A 10 0.94 6.14 -49.66
N ALA A 11 0.07 5.57 -48.83
CA ALA A 11 -0.95 6.32 -48.10
C ALA A 11 -1.35 5.57 -46.81
N VAL A 12 -0.35 5.27 -45.97
CA VAL A 12 -0.55 4.74 -44.63
C VAL A 12 0.39 5.50 -43.70
N LEU A 13 -0.17 5.99 -42.58
CA LEU A 13 0.49 6.58 -41.41
C LEU A 13 0.82 8.07 -41.51
N LEU A 14 -0.09 8.93 -41.03
CA LEU A 14 0.24 10.18 -40.32
C LEU A 14 -1.06 10.82 -39.78
N GLY A 15 -1.51 10.37 -38.62
CA GLY A 15 -2.68 10.99 -37.97
C GLY A 15 -3.26 10.15 -36.85
N GLY A 16 -2.49 9.90 -35.77
CA GLY A 16 -3.06 9.17 -34.64
C GLY A 16 -2.16 8.83 -33.46
N LEU A 17 -0.93 9.38 -33.36
CA LEU A 17 -0.02 9.07 -32.25
C LEU A 17 0.61 10.32 -31.63
N THR A 18 -0.20 11.35 -31.39
CA THR A 18 0.14 12.36 -30.37
C THR A 18 -0.98 12.40 -29.34
N GLY A 19 -1.28 11.23 -28.76
CA GLY A 19 -1.76 11.21 -27.39
C GLY A 19 -0.60 11.70 -26.53
N CYS A 20 -0.56 13.00 -26.26
CA CYS A 20 0.27 13.58 -25.22
C CYS A 20 -0.09 12.88 -23.90
N GLN A 21 0.60 11.79 -23.62
CA GLN A 21 0.71 11.27 -22.28
C GLN A 21 1.64 12.23 -21.56
N GLN A 22 1.06 13.37 -21.19
CA GLN A 22 1.68 14.38 -20.38
C GLN A 22 2.01 13.69 -19.06
N GLU A 23 3.27 13.30 -18.89
CA GLU A 23 3.82 12.93 -17.59
C GLU A 23 3.60 14.14 -16.68
N GLN A 24 2.47 14.17 -15.99
CA GLN A 24 2.29 15.03 -14.85
C GLN A 24 3.43 14.67 -13.90
N LYS A 25 4.37 15.61 -13.74
CA LYS A 25 5.17 15.72 -12.52
C LYS A 25 4.19 15.88 -11.37
N GLU A 26 3.62 14.78 -10.91
CA GLU A 26 2.96 14.72 -9.62
C GLU A 26 4.06 14.93 -8.58
N ASN A 27 4.19 16.17 -8.12
CA ASN A 27 4.87 16.46 -6.86
C ASN A 27 4.19 15.58 -5.82
N ALA A 28 4.94 14.65 -5.21
CA ALA A 28 4.38 13.73 -4.25
C ALA A 28 3.63 14.47 -3.14
N GLY A 29 2.30 14.35 -3.20
CA GLY A 29 1.39 14.33 -2.08
C GLY A 29 1.43 15.52 -1.14
N LYS A 30 0.79 16.62 -1.52
CA LYS A 30 -0.04 17.34 -0.55
C LYS A 30 -1.44 16.74 -0.62
N ILE A 31 -1.90 16.14 0.46
CA ILE A 31 -3.31 15.74 0.59
C ILE A 31 -4.06 17.02 0.95
N ASP A 32 -4.55 17.78 -0.04
CA ASP A 32 -5.35 19.00 0.17
C ASP A 32 -6.79 18.70 0.66
N ALA A 33 -6.94 17.67 1.50
CA ALA A 33 -8.21 17.27 2.06
C ALA A 33 -8.11 17.12 3.57
N GLN A 34 -9.25 17.16 4.25
CA GLN A 34 -9.30 16.96 5.69
C GLN A 34 -8.71 15.58 6.03
N THR A 35 -7.56 15.59 6.69
CA THR A 35 -6.91 14.36 7.16
C THR A 35 -7.80 13.72 8.22
N GLY A 36 -8.21 12.47 7.98
CA GLY A 36 -9.03 11.70 8.93
C GLY A 36 -8.20 11.16 10.10
N LEU A 37 -6.95 10.80 9.85
CA LEU A 37 -6.00 10.29 10.85
C LEU A 37 -4.61 10.87 10.64
N ARG A 38 -3.99 11.34 11.72
CA ARG A 38 -2.55 11.64 11.78
C ARG A 38 -1.93 10.75 12.83
N LEU A 39 -0.97 9.94 12.42
CA LEU A 39 -0.33 8.94 13.26
C LEU A 39 1.18 9.15 13.26
N SER A 40 1.77 9.18 14.44
CA SER A 40 3.19 8.94 14.64
C SER A 40 3.40 7.44 14.87
N CYS A 41 4.36 6.84 14.18
CA CYS A 41 4.59 5.40 14.19
C CYS A 41 6.06 5.10 14.51
N VAL A 42 6.31 4.12 15.37
CA VAL A 42 7.61 3.47 15.50
C VAL A 42 7.55 2.15 14.74
N VAL A 43 8.44 1.96 13.78
CA VAL A 43 8.47 0.78 12.93
C VAL A 43 9.76 0.00 13.13
N GLU A 44 9.61 -1.29 13.41
CA GLU A 44 10.68 -2.26 13.52
C GLU A 44 10.66 -3.16 12.28
N PHE A 45 11.72 -3.11 11.47
CA PHE A 45 11.93 -3.98 10.33
C PHE A 45 12.88 -5.13 10.71
N LEU A 46 12.50 -6.35 10.36
CA LEU A 46 13.30 -7.55 10.60
C LEU A 46 14.10 -7.88 9.33
N ARG A 47 15.40 -8.10 9.50
CA ARG A 47 16.32 -8.47 8.42
C ARG A 47 16.52 -9.98 8.40
N SER A 48 16.93 -10.50 7.24
CA SER A 48 17.16 -11.94 7.04
C SER A 48 18.28 -12.51 7.90
N ASP A 49 19.23 -11.65 8.33
CA ASP A 49 20.30 -11.99 9.28
C ASP A 49 19.83 -12.00 10.75
N GLY A 50 18.53 -11.74 11.01
CA GLY A 50 17.93 -11.65 12.33
C GLY A 50 18.13 -10.31 13.04
N SER A 51 18.90 -9.38 12.45
CA SER A 51 19.04 -8.02 12.98
C SER A 51 17.77 -7.19 12.76
N ARG A 52 17.68 -6.06 13.46
CA ARG A 52 16.49 -5.20 13.51
C ARG A 52 16.85 -3.77 13.15
N TYR A 53 15.99 -3.12 12.37
CA TYR A 53 16.09 -1.70 12.06
C TYR A 53 14.88 -0.96 12.60
N LEU A 54 15.10 0.14 13.32
CA LEU A 54 14.05 0.96 13.90
C LEU A 54 14.01 2.32 13.22
N THR A 55 12.80 2.79 12.89
CA THR A 55 12.58 4.13 12.35
C THR A 55 11.27 4.73 12.86
N GLU A 56 11.23 6.05 12.91
CA GLU A 56 10.02 6.81 13.19
C GLU A 56 9.40 7.30 11.88
N GLN A 57 8.10 7.06 11.75
CA GLN A 57 7.34 7.39 10.55
C GLN A 57 6.11 8.21 10.92
N LYS A 58 5.73 9.13 10.03
CA LYS A 58 4.46 9.85 10.12
C LYS A 58 3.53 9.38 9.03
N CYS A 59 2.30 9.09 9.41
CA CYS A 59 1.26 8.61 8.51
C CYS A 59 0.07 9.57 8.56
N GLU A 60 -0.31 10.10 7.40
CA GLU A 60 -1.50 10.91 7.22
C GLU A 60 -2.49 10.16 6.34
N VAL A 61 -3.66 9.82 6.88
CA VAL A 61 -4.72 9.09 6.16
C VAL A 61 -5.93 10.01 5.98
N SER A 62 -6.46 10.06 4.76
CA SER A 62 -7.74 10.69 4.46
C SER A 62 -8.71 9.68 3.87
N ALA A 63 -9.95 9.70 4.35
CA ALA A 63 -11.01 8.86 3.82
C ALA A 63 -11.62 9.42 2.52
N ASN A 64 -11.55 10.75 2.35
CA ASN A 64 -12.03 11.47 1.18
C ASN A 64 -11.09 12.66 0.85
N PRO A 65 -10.23 12.55 -0.18
CA PRO A 65 -10.08 11.41 -1.09
C PRO A 65 -9.45 10.21 -0.39
N LYS A 66 -9.55 9.01 -0.97
CA LYS A 66 -8.91 7.80 -0.44
C LYS A 66 -7.39 7.97 -0.54
N ALA A 67 -6.74 8.38 0.54
CA ALA A 67 -5.33 8.69 0.48
C ALA A 67 -4.57 8.35 1.76
N ILE A 68 -3.31 7.96 1.59
CA ILE A 68 -2.31 7.84 2.66
C ILE A 68 -1.05 8.54 2.17
N LYS A 69 -0.39 9.28 3.07
CA LYS A 69 0.98 9.74 2.91
C LYS A 69 1.79 9.22 4.07
N LEU A 70 2.96 8.67 3.76
CA LEU A 70 3.94 8.27 4.75
C LEU A 70 5.22 9.06 4.56
N THR A 71 5.79 9.55 5.65
CA THR A 71 7.12 10.17 5.67
C THR A 71 7.97 9.56 6.78
N ALA A 72 9.28 9.45 6.53
CA ALA A 72 10.25 8.94 7.49
C ALA A 72 11.56 9.72 7.35
N LYS A 73 12.21 10.05 8.47
CA LYS A 73 13.52 10.70 8.47
C LYS A 73 14.60 9.64 8.63
N GLU A 74 15.28 9.30 7.55
CA GLU A 74 16.33 8.30 7.54
C GLU A 74 17.73 8.92 7.53
N PRO A 75 18.79 8.20 7.91
CA PRO A 75 20.15 8.73 7.98
C PRO A 75 20.67 9.36 6.67
N PHE A 76 20.17 8.89 5.52
CA PHE A 76 20.61 9.32 4.18
C PHE A 76 19.60 10.21 3.45
N GLY A 77 18.53 10.64 4.12
CA GLY A 77 17.53 11.54 3.58
C GLY A 77 16.11 11.24 4.07
N GLU A 78 15.18 12.09 3.68
CA GLU A 78 13.76 11.83 3.91
C GLU A 78 13.25 10.82 2.89
N ILE A 79 12.47 9.85 3.39
CA ILE A 79 11.67 8.96 2.56
C ILE A 79 10.24 9.42 2.64
N ALA A 80 9.60 9.62 1.49
CA ALA A 80 8.18 9.93 1.44
C ALA A 80 7.51 9.27 0.24
N TRP A 81 6.37 8.65 0.51
CA TRP A 81 5.49 8.10 -0.52
C TRP A 81 4.03 8.36 -0.18
N SER A 82 3.18 8.21 -1.19
CA SER A 82 1.74 8.37 -1.03
C SER A 82 0.98 7.41 -1.93
N VAL A 83 -0.18 6.96 -1.47
CA VAL A 83 -1.21 6.36 -2.32
C VAL A 83 -2.40 7.31 -2.33
N LYS A 84 -2.89 7.69 -3.51
CA LYS A 84 -4.11 8.50 -3.66
C LYS A 84 -4.99 7.92 -4.76
N ASN A 85 -6.21 7.53 -4.40
CA ASN A 85 -7.18 6.90 -5.30
C ASN A 85 -6.57 5.71 -6.11
N GLY A 86 -5.70 4.93 -5.45
CA GLY A 86 -5.01 3.80 -6.06
C GLY A 86 -3.72 4.14 -6.83
N ALA A 87 -3.42 5.41 -7.07
CA ALA A 87 -2.15 5.83 -7.67
C ALA A 87 -1.06 5.90 -6.60
N TYR A 88 0.05 5.16 -6.80
CA TYR A 88 1.22 5.18 -5.94
C TYR A 88 2.26 6.18 -6.47
N SER A 89 2.80 7.01 -5.57
CA SER A 89 3.79 8.04 -5.90
C SER A 89 4.86 8.12 -4.82
N VAL A 90 6.09 8.44 -5.24
CA VAL A 90 7.27 8.60 -4.39
C VAL A 90 7.81 10.02 -4.54
N GLN A 91 8.14 10.66 -3.43
CA GLN A 91 8.73 11.99 -3.44
C GLN A 91 10.16 11.97 -3.96
N LYS A 92 10.50 12.96 -4.79
CA LYS A 92 11.85 13.21 -5.29
C LYS A 92 12.43 14.49 -4.64
N PRO A 93 13.76 14.59 -4.49
CA PRO A 93 14.77 13.59 -4.84
C PRO A 93 14.72 12.39 -3.89
N LEU A 94 15.05 11.21 -4.43
CA LEU A 94 15.28 10.03 -3.59
C LEU A 94 16.55 10.25 -2.74
N PRO A 95 16.70 9.54 -1.61
CA PRO A 95 17.94 9.54 -0.85
C PRO A 95 19.15 9.30 -1.75
N SER A 96 20.21 10.09 -1.56
CA SER A 96 21.44 9.99 -2.37
C SER A 96 22.17 8.65 -2.19
N LYS A 97 21.92 7.98 -1.06
CA LYS A 97 22.37 6.63 -0.74
C LYS A 97 21.25 5.89 -0.02
N VAL A 98 21.27 4.57 -0.17
CA VAL A 98 20.36 3.67 0.53
C VAL A 98 21.22 2.81 1.45
N PHE A 99 20.90 2.78 2.75
CA PHE A 99 21.64 2.00 3.75
C PHE A 99 21.56 0.49 3.46
N ASP A 100 20.35 0.02 3.19
CA ASP A 100 20.04 -1.37 2.90
C ASP A 100 18.96 -1.38 1.81
N LYS A 101 19.28 -2.00 0.68
CA LYS A 101 18.43 -1.99 -0.51
C LYS A 101 17.14 -2.77 -0.31
N ASP A 102 17.19 -3.88 0.42
CA ASP A 102 16.04 -4.74 0.63
C ASP A 102 15.07 -4.09 1.60
N LEU A 103 15.60 -3.53 2.69
CA LEU A 103 14.85 -2.72 3.64
C LEU A 103 14.17 -1.52 2.95
N TYR A 104 14.92 -0.78 2.14
CA TYR A 104 14.37 0.36 1.41
C TYR A 104 13.28 -0.06 0.42
N SER A 105 13.50 -1.16 -0.30
CA SER A 105 12.49 -1.70 -1.22
C SER A 105 11.22 -2.09 -0.48
N LEU A 106 11.35 -2.67 0.71
CA LEU A 106 10.22 -3.01 1.58
C LEU A 106 9.48 -1.76 2.08
N MET A 107 10.19 -0.72 2.52
CA MET A 107 9.60 0.56 2.95
C MET A 107 8.84 1.27 1.85
N MET A 108 9.24 1.06 0.59
CA MET A 108 8.71 1.69 -0.62
C MET A 108 7.79 0.76 -1.42
N ASP A 109 7.39 -0.38 -0.85
CA ASP A 109 6.59 -1.35 -1.58
C ASP A 109 5.16 -0.83 -1.78
N LYS A 110 4.74 -0.72 -3.05
CA LYS A 110 3.42 -0.20 -3.43
C LYS A 110 2.26 -1.06 -2.93
N ASP A 111 2.46 -2.38 -2.84
CA ASP A 111 1.41 -3.33 -2.46
C ASP A 111 1.23 -3.29 -0.94
N ILE A 112 2.33 -3.11 -0.18
CA ILE A 112 2.26 -2.79 1.25
C ILE A 112 1.57 -1.45 1.48
N ALA A 113 1.97 -0.41 0.76
CA ALA A 113 1.38 0.93 0.87
C ALA A 113 -0.15 0.91 0.64
N ALA A 114 -0.60 0.20 -0.39
CA ALA A 114 -2.02 0.03 -0.69
C ALA A 114 -2.75 -0.77 0.40
N GLY A 115 -2.13 -1.84 0.91
CA GLY A 115 -2.72 -2.64 1.97
C GLY A 115 -2.83 -1.89 3.31
N LEU A 116 -1.84 -1.09 3.67
CA LEU A 116 -1.88 -0.20 4.83
C LEU A 116 -3.00 0.84 4.71
N LEU A 117 -3.14 1.48 3.54
CA LEU A 117 -4.24 2.41 3.29
C LEU A 117 -5.59 1.76 3.58
N GLU A 118 -5.87 0.61 2.97
CA GLU A 118 -7.18 -0.02 3.12
C GLU A 118 -7.41 -0.55 4.54
N LEU A 119 -6.37 -1.02 5.24
CA LEU A 119 -6.47 -1.40 6.66
C LEU A 119 -6.89 -0.20 7.53
N TYR A 120 -6.28 0.97 7.35
CA TYR A 120 -6.68 2.17 8.09
C TYR A 120 -8.08 2.65 7.71
N LEU A 121 -8.42 2.64 6.41
CA LEU A 121 -9.74 3.06 5.95
C LEU A 121 -10.85 2.14 6.44
N ALA A 122 -10.58 0.85 6.64
CA ALA A 122 -11.55 -0.11 7.16
C ALA A 122 -12.04 0.23 8.58
N GLY A 123 -11.22 0.94 9.36
CA GLY A 123 -11.62 1.45 10.67
C GLY A 123 -12.40 2.78 10.61
N LEU A 124 -12.36 3.48 9.48
CA LEU A 124 -13.02 4.77 9.27
C LEU A 124 -14.33 4.66 8.49
N ARG A 125 -14.49 3.60 7.68
CA ARG A 125 -15.68 3.35 6.88
C ARG A 125 -15.79 1.88 6.49
N GLU A 126 -17.01 1.46 6.18
CA GLU A 126 -17.21 0.17 5.51
C GLU A 126 -16.71 0.23 4.05
N PRO A 127 -16.07 -0.85 3.57
CA PRO A 127 -15.61 -0.93 2.19
C PRO A 127 -16.81 -1.05 1.24
N ALA A 128 -16.78 -0.31 0.12
CA ALA A 128 -17.88 -0.28 -0.85
C ALA A 128 -17.83 -1.40 -1.91
N SER A 129 -16.82 -2.30 -1.85
CA SER A 129 -16.60 -3.33 -2.87
C SER A 129 -17.11 -4.69 -2.42
N LYS A 130 -17.52 -5.53 -3.38
CA LYS A 130 -17.98 -6.89 -3.11
C LYS A 130 -16.81 -7.81 -2.75
N ALA A 131 -17.03 -8.66 -1.76
CA ALA A 131 -16.08 -9.68 -1.32
C ALA A 131 -15.86 -10.77 -2.37
N GLY A 132 -14.70 -11.42 -2.31
CA GLY A 132 -14.51 -12.76 -2.86
C GLY A 132 -15.25 -13.82 -2.04
N LYS A 133 -14.95 -15.11 -2.27
CA LYS A 133 -15.53 -16.24 -1.51
C LYS A 133 -14.51 -17.02 -0.67
N GLU A 134 -13.24 -16.65 -0.78
CA GLU A 134 -12.15 -17.39 -0.14
C GLU A 134 -12.06 -17.05 1.35
N ILE A 135 -12.20 -18.08 2.19
CA ILE A 135 -11.99 -17.99 3.63
C ILE A 135 -10.51 -18.22 3.91
N LEU A 136 -9.93 -17.38 4.78
CA LEU A 136 -8.54 -17.48 5.17
C LEU A 136 -8.42 -17.94 6.63
N LYS A 137 -7.46 -18.82 6.91
CA LYS A 137 -7.08 -19.20 8.28
C LYS A 137 -5.70 -18.63 8.57
N PHE A 138 -5.61 -17.75 9.55
CA PHE A 138 -4.36 -17.08 9.89
C PHE A 138 -4.22 -16.95 11.41
N GLN A 139 -3.07 -17.36 11.95
CA GLN A 139 -2.79 -17.34 13.40
C GLN A 139 -3.89 -17.96 14.27
N GLY A 140 -4.47 -19.08 13.81
CA GLY A 140 -5.54 -19.79 14.52
C GLY A 140 -6.90 -19.08 14.50
N GLN A 141 -7.06 -17.97 13.77
CA GLN A 141 -8.34 -17.30 13.55
C GLN A 141 -8.87 -17.59 12.14
N VAL A 142 -10.19 -17.48 11.99
CA VAL A 142 -10.89 -17.63 10.71
C VAL A 142 -11.34 -16.27 10.21
N TYR A 143 -11.05 -16.00 8.95
CA TYR A 143 -11.21 -14.73 8.29
C TYR A 143 -12.11 -14.88 7.08
N GLU A 144 -13.21 -14.13 7.05
CA GLU A 144 -14.14 -14.07 5.93
C GLU A 144 -13.75 -12.94 4.98
N PRO A 145 -13.86 -13.14 3.67
CA PRO A 145 -13.59 -12.07 2.71
C PRO A 145 -14.65 -10.98 2.86
N ALA A 146 -14.23 -9.72 2.93
CA ALA A 146 -15.11 -8.58 3.10
C ALA A 146 -15.16 -7.66 1.88
N ALA A 147 -14.02 -7.45 1.22
CA ALA A 147 -13.93 -6.64 0.03
C ALA A 147 -12.68 -6.96 -0.79
N LYS A 148 -12.74 -6.70 -2.10
CA LYS A 148 -11.57 -6.72 -2.99
C LYS A 148 -11.44 -5.38 -3.70
N ILE A 149 -10.25 -4.77 -3.61
CA ILE A 149 -9.95 -3.44 -4.16
C ILE A 149 -8.66 -3.57 -4.97
N GLY A 150 -8.81 -3.77 -6.28
CA GLY A 150 -7.68 -4.09 -7.15
C GLY A 150 -7.00 -5.39 -6.72
N ARG A 151 -5.75 -5.29 -6.26
CA ARG A 151 -4.93 -6.40 -5.76
C ARG A 151 -5.01 -6.60 -4.24
N VAL A 152 -5.76 -5.74 -3.55
CA VAL A 152 -5.92 -5.79 -2.09
C VAL A 152 -7.19 -6.56 -1.76
N ASN A 153 -7.09 -7.60 -0.93
CA ASN A 153 -8.27 -8.25 -0.34
C ASN A 153 -8.32 -7.90 1.15
N LEU A 154 -9.50 -7.50 1.62
CA LEU A 154 -9.77 -7.22 3.03
C LEU A 154 -10.55 -8.39 3.62
N TYR A 155 -10.17 -8.79 4.82
CA TYR A 155 -10.82 -9.87 5.54
C TYR A 155 -11.32 -9.43 6.90
N ARG A 156 -12.48 -9.97 7.27
CA ARG A 156 -13.11 -9.77 8.57
C ARG A 156 -12.85 -10.98 9.44
N ASN A 157 -12.30 -10.75 10.63
CA ASN A 157 -12.17 -11.79 11.63
C ASN A 157 -13.55 -12.19 12.17
N GLN A 158 -13.93 -13.45 12.03
CA GLN A 158 -15.25 -13.95 12.44
C GLN A 158 -15.52 -13.78 13.95
N ARG A 159 -14.47 -13.86 14.78
CA ARG A 159 -14.60 -13.76 16.23
C ARG A 159 -14.77 -12.31 16.70
N SER A 160 -13.99 -11.39 16.14
CA SER A 160 -14.00 -9.98 16.57
C SER A 160 -14.99 -9.13 15.78
N GLY A 161 -15.41 -9.59 14.60
CA GLY A 161 -16.21 -8.83 13.63
C GLY A 161 -15.44 -7.70 12.94
N LYS A 162 -14.12 -7.56 13.19
CA LYS A 162 -13.31 -6.44 12.67
C LYS A 162 -12.63 -6.79 11.36
N LEU A 163 -12.44 -5.77 10.52
CA LEU A 163 -11.59 -5.83 9.34
C LEU A 163 -10.14 -5.58 9.76
N ASP A 164 -9.45 -6.66 10.12
CA ASP A 164 -8.13 -6.59 10.75
C ASP A 164 -7.07 -7.44 10.05
N LEU A 165 -7.38 -7.93 8.85
CA LEU A 165 -6.40 -8.60 7.99
C LEU A 165 -6.57 -8.17 6.53
N VAL A 166 -5.44 -7.87 5.89
CA VAL A 166 -5.37 -7.48 4.48
C VAL A 166 -4.32 -8.34 3.79
N THR A 167 -4.63 -8.79 2.57
CA THR A 167 -3.65 -9.39 1.67
C THR A 167 -3.40 -8.47 0.48
N SER A 168 -2.16 -8.36 0.01
CA SER A 168 -1.81 -7.55 -1.17
C SER A 168 -0.66 -8.18 -1.95
N GLY A 169 -0.60 -7.95 -3.26
CA GLY A 169 0.47 -8.44 -4.15
C GLY A 169 0.01 -9.48 -5.18
N SER A 170 0.85 -9.69 -6.21
CA SER A 170 0.63 -10.71 -7.24
C SER A 170 1.66 -11.82 -7.19
N ASP A 171 2.94 -11.44 -7.17
CA ASP A 171 4.06 -12.38 -7.30
C ASP A 171 4.61 -12.76 -5.91
N LYS A 172 4.55 -11.79 -5.00
CA LYS A 172 4.83 -11.93 -3.58
C LYS A 172 3.58 -11.51 -2.83
N LEU A 173 3.05 -12.40 -2.00
CA LEU A 173 1.86 -12.11 -1.21
C LEU A 173 2.29 -11.48 0.12
N TYR A 174 1.76 -10.30 0.42
CA TYR A 174 1.88 -9.66 1.72
C TYR A 174 0.63 -9.88 2.53
N LEU A 175 0.80 -10.15 3.82
CA LEU A 175 -0.26 -10.25 4.82
C LEU A 175 -0.03 -9.16 5.87
N ILE A 176 -1.00 -8.27 5.99
CA ILE A 176 -0.93 -7.08 6.86
C ILE A 176 -2.04 -7.21 7.88
N SER A 177 -1.67 -7.40 9.15
CA SER A 177 -2.60 -7.68 10.24
C SER A 177 -2.63 -6.53 11.23
N GLY A 178 -3.80 -5.96 11.47
CA GLY A 178 -4.04 -4.89 12.43
C GLY A 178 -4.47 -5.43 13.79
N PHE A 179 -4.02 -4.80 14.87
CA PHE A 179 -4.37 -5.18 16.24
C PHE A 179 -4.54 -3.96 17.14
N ASN A 180 -5.02 -4.19 18.36
CA ASN A 180 -5.14 -3.17 19.41
C ASN A 180 -5.86 -1.90 18.93
N TYR A 181 -7.04 -2.09 18.34
CA TYR A 181 -7.81 -0.99 17.77
C TYR A 181 -8.18 0.06 18.82
N GLN A 182 -7.84 1.31 18.54
CA GLN A 182 -8.18 2.47 19.37
C GLN A 182 -9.23 3.35 18.69
N LYS A 183 -10.01 4.08 19.49
CA LYS A 183 -11.00 5.04 19.00
C LYS A 183 -10.33 6.32 18.53
N THR A 184 -10.82 6.89 17.44
CA THR A 184 -10.45 8.24 16.99
C THR A 184 -11.18 9.30 17.83
N LYS A 185 -10.47 10.33 18.31
CA LYS A 185 -11.12 11.45 19.02
C LYS A 185 -12.00 12.23 18.05
N GLY A 186 -13.28 12.45 18.40
CA GLY A 186 -14.19 13.29 17.63
C GLY A 186 -14.73 12.68 16.32
N GLN A 187 -14.34 11.46 15.95
CA GLN A 187 -14.88 10.73 14.80
C GLN A 187 -15.40 9.37 15.22
N LYS A 188 -16.46 8.89 14.55
CA LYS A 188 -16.97 7.52 14.69
C LYS A 188 -16.06 6.57 13.90
N GLY A 189 -14.89 6.29 14.43
CA GLY A 189 -13.90 5.43 13.78
C GLY A 189 -12.94 4.79 14.77
N PHE A 190 -12.21 3.80 14.27
CA PHE A 190 -11.13 3.15 14.96
C PHE A 190 -9.90 3.07 14.06
N TYR A 191 -8.73 2.89 14.65
CA TYR A 191 -7.50 2.58 13.91
C TYR A 191 -6.73 1.49 14.65
N PRO A 192 -6.02 0.58 13.96
CA PRO A 192 -5.13 -0.36 14.61
C PRO A 192 -3.92 0.39 15.18
N SER A 193 -3.66 0.28 16.49
CA SER A 193 -2.46 0.87 17.09
C SER A 193 -1.22 -0.02 16.98
N LYS A 194 -1.39 -1.26 16.52
CA LYS A 194 -0.30 -2.16 16.16
C LYS A 194 -0.59 -2.83 14.82
N ILE A 195 0.41 -2.93 13.95
CA ILE A 195 0.32 -3.62 12.66
C ILE A 195 1.51 -4.55 12.52
N ASP A 196 1.28 -5.79 12.12
CA ASP A 196 2.34 -6.70 11.69
C ASP A 196 2.24 -6.92 10.17
N ILE A 197 3.39 -6.94 9.49
CA ILE A 197 3.50 -7.16 8.05
C ILE A 197 4.31 -8.43 7.82
N TYR A 198 3.72 -9.38 7.10
CA TYR A 198 4.32 -10.65 6.75
C TYR A 198 4.48 -10.76 5.23
N SER A 199 5.49 -11.50 4.78
CA SER A 199 5.48 -12.07 3.43
C SER A 199 5.13 -13.54 3.47
N TYR A 200 4.41 -13.98 2.44
CA TYR A 200 4.15 -15.38 2.14
C TYR A 200 4.80 -15.72 0.81
N ARG A 201 5.70 -16.70 0.85
CA ARG A 201 6.27 -17.32 -0.35
C ARG A 201 5.52 -18.62 -0.65
N SER A 202 5.66 -19.11 -1.88
CA SER A 202 4.93 -20.25 -2.45
C SER A 202 5.13 -21.58 -1.70
N ASP A 203 6.06 -21.63 -0.75
CA ASP A 203 6.41 -22.76 0.11
C ASP A 203 5.72 -22.71 1.50
N PHE A 204 4.77 -21.79 1.72
CA PHE A 204 4.02 -21.60 2.97
C PHE A 204 4.84 -21.12 4.17
N ASP A 205 6.12 -20.79 3.99
CA ASP A 205 6.91 -20.14 5.02
C ASP A 205 6.51 -18.66 5.11
N LYS A 206 5.88 -18.31 6.23
CA LYS A 206 5.55 -16.93 6.56
C LYS A 206 6.75 -16.28 7.24
N GLU A 207 7.13 -15.11 6.73
CA GLU A 207 8.23 -14.32 7.28
C GLU A 207 7.68 -13.00 7.80
N LEU A 208 7.90 -12.69 9.08
CA LEU A 208 7.57 -11.38 9.64
C LEU A 208 8.59 -10.37 9.12
N LEU A 209 8.12 -9.35 8.40
CA LEU A 209 8.96 -8.33 7.78
C LEU A 209 9.04 -7.06 8.62
N ALA A 210 7.92 -6.65 9.21
CA ALA A 210 7.86 -5.43 9.99
C ALA A 210 6.77 -5.46 11.06
N GLN A 211 6.99 -4.69 12.13
CA GLN A 211 5.99 -4.36 13.14
C GLN A 211 5.90 -2.84 13.28
N MET A 212 4.68 -2.30 13.26
CA MET A 212 4.41 -0.88 13.42
C MET A 212 3.63 -0.66 14.71
N SER A 213 4.07 0.28 15.54
CA SER A 213 3.34 0.78 16.70
C SER A 213 2.89 2.21 16.42
N CYS A 214 1.59 2.45 16.35
CA CYS A 214 0.99 3.70 15.87
C CYS A 214 0.30 4.45 17.01
N PHE A 215 0.52 5.76 17.05
CA PHE A 215 0.00 6.68 18.06
C PHE A 215 -0.72 7.83 17.37
N LEU A 216 -1.96 8.11 17.79
CA LEU A 216 -2.71 9.27 17.28
C LEU A 216 -2.08 10.58 17.77
N GLU A 217 -1.85 11.51 16.84
CA GLU A 217 -1.41 12.89 17.13
C GLU A 217 -2.58 13.81 17.55
#